data_AF-A0A523ASQ9-F1
#
_entry.id   AF-A0A523ASQ9-F1
#
_cell.length_a   1.000
_cell.length_b   1.000
_cell.length_c   1.000
_cell.angle_alpha   90.00
_cell.angle_beta   90.00
_cell.angle_gamma   90.00
#
_symmetry.space_group_name_H-M   'P 1'
#
loop_
_entity.id
_entity.type
_entity.pdbx_description
1 polymer ?
#
loop_
_entity_poly.entity_id
_entity_poly.type
_entity_poly.pdbx_seq_one_letter_code
_entity_poly.pdbx_strand_id
1 'polypeptide(L)'
;LGEPMKFVKLDCGELTVGEVDVAVLVKDAAEKVRGGIEERDEAIKMGAQGATVLVFKEGGLYFPDSGKRVEGRIGKELVENLKPREGDVIIIGTGKNEVEAEMGARAAAMRLERKR
;
A
#
# COMPACT_ATOMS: atom_id res chain seq x y z
N LEU A 1 -17.58 13.13 5.93
CA LEU A 1 -16.11 13.01 6.01
C LEU A 1 -15.79 11.53 5.98
N GLY A 2 -14.88 11.07 5.13
CA GLY A 2 -14.46 9.66 5.12
C GLY A 2 -13.83 9.26 6.46
N GLU A 3 -13.86 7.97 6.78
CA GLU A 3 -13.15 7.45 7.94
C GLU A 3 -11.65 7.81 7.85
N PRO A 4 -10.99 8.12 8.98
CA PRO A 4 -9.56 8.42 8.98
C PRO A 4 -8.77 7.19 8.51
N MET A 5 -7.83 7.40 7.59
CA MET A 5 -6.88 6.36 7.17
C MET A 5 -6.16 5.81 8.38
N LYS A 6 -6.24 4.48 8.58
CA LYS A 6 -5.47 3.78 9.60
C LYS A 6 -4.14 3.33 9.01
N PHE A 7 -3.06 3.82 9.61
CA PHE A 7 -1.70 3.45 9.24
C PHE A 7 -1.17 2.38 10.20
N VAL A 8 -0.38 1.45 9.65
CA VAL A 8 0.30 0.40 10.42
C VAL A 8 1.76 0.41 10.02
N LYS A 9 2.63 0.60 11.01
CA LYS A 9 4.08 0.45 10.83
C LYS A 9 4.46 -1.01 11.02
N LEU A 10 5.19 -1.57 10.06
CA LEU A 10 5.71 -2.92 10.08
C LEU A 10 6.91 -3.02 9.15
N ASP A 11 7.79 -4.00 9.37
CA ASP A 11 8.91 -4.27 8.46
C ASP A 11 8.41 -5.10 7.27
N CYS A 12 8.42 -4.52 6.06
CA CYS A 12 7.93 -5.21 4.87
C CYS A 12 9.02 -5.96 4.09
N GLY A 13 10.27 -5.93 4.55
CA GLY A 13 11.40 -6.65 3.97
C GLY A 13 11.55 -6.41 2.47
N GLU A 14 11.56 -7.49 1.68
CA GLU A 14 11.79 -7.44 0.23
C GLU A 14 10.62 -6.83 -0.58
N LEU A 15 9.51 -6.46 0.08
CA LEU A 15 8.41 -5.77 -0.60
C LEU A 15 8.71 -4.28 -0.85
N THR A 16 9.72 -3.71 -0.18
CA THR A 16 10.03 -2.28 -0.17
C THR A 16 11.54 -2.06 -0.29
N VAL A 17 11.98 -0.79 -0.26
CA VAL A 17 13.39 -0.42 -0.52
C VAL A 17 14.00 0.53 0.54
N GLY A 18 13.18 1.10 1.42
CA GLY A 18 13.61 2.02 2.46
C GLY A 18 13.86 1.35 3.81
N GLU A 19 14.21 2.15 4.81
CA GLU A 19 14.47 1.68 6.18
C GLU A 19 13.19 1.56 7.02
N VAL A 20 12.16 2.33 6.66
CA VAL A 20 10.88 2.38 7.37
C VAL A 20 9.74 2.20 6.40
N ASP A 21 8.80 1.32 6.76
CA ASP A 21 7.58 1.10 5.99
C ASP A 21 6.33 1.40 6.82
N VAL A 22 5.36 2.02 6.15
CA VAL A 22 4.04 2.31 6.71
C VAL A 22 2.98 1.86 5.72
N ALA A 23 2.12 0.95 6.15
CA ALA A 23 1.02 0.42 5.35
C ALA A 23 -0.31 1.11 5.67
N VAL A 24 -1.14 1.27 4.64
CA VAL A 24 -2.50 1.81 4.73
C VAL A 24 -3.44 0.98 3.88
N LEU A 25 -4.69 0.83 4.34
CA LEU A 25 -5.75 0.14 3.62
C LEU A 25 -6.66 1.15 2.91
N VAL A 26 -6.89 0.93 1.62
CA VAL A 26 -7.83 1.70 0.80
C VAL A 26 -8.96 0.79 0.38
N LYS A 27 -10.19 1.15 0.76
CA LYS A 27 -11.38 0.34 0.52
C LYS A 27 -11.88 0.43 -0.93
N ASP A 28 -12.34 -0.69 -1.47
CA ASP A 28 -13.03 -0.77 -2.77
C ASP A 28 -12.29 -0.04 -3.90
N ALA A 29 -10.96 -0.23 -3.97
CA ALA A 29 -10.06 0.53 -4.84
C ALA A 29 -9.34 -0.32 -5.89
N ALA A 30 -9.48 -1.65 -5.86
CA ALA A 30 -8.76 -2.55 -6.74
C ALA A 30 -8.92 -2.21 -8.23
N GLU A 31 -10.13 -1.86 -8.67
CA GLU A 31 -10.42 -1.52 -10.08
C GLU A 31 -9.71 -0.24 -10.57
N LYS A 32 -9.23 0.61 -9.65
CA LYS A 32 -8.50 1.84 -9.98
C LYS A 32 -7.01 1.60 -10.12
N VAL A 33 -6.51 0.49 -9.57
CA VAL A 33 -5.09 0.14 -9.62
C VAL A 33 -4.81 -0.49 -10.97
N ARG A 34 -3.83 0.07 -11.69
CA ARG A 34 -3.30 -0.51 -12.94
C ARG A 34 -2.07 -1.37 -12.64
N GLY A 35 -0.90 -0.75 -12.59
CA GLY A 35 0.36 -1.41 -12.26
C GLY A 35 0.95 -0.99 -10.91
N GLY A 36 0.33 -0.07 -10.18
CA GLY A 36 0.89 0.49 -8.95
C GLY A 36 1.97 1.55 -9.16
N ILE A 37 2.33 1.85 -10.42
CA ILE A 37 3.38 2.80 -10.78
C ILE A 37 2.93 4.23 -10.45
N GLU A 38 1.69 4.57 -10.77
CA GLU A 38 1.14 5.90 -10.52
C GLU A 38 1.12 6.23 -9.02
N GLU A 39 0.74 5.26 -8.18
CA GLU A 39 0.73 5.41 -6.73
C GLU A 39 2.15 5.56 -6.16
N ARG A 40 3.10 4.74 -6.64
CA ARG A 40 4.52 4.85 -6.28
C ARG A 40 5.08 6.23 -6.61
N ASP A 41 4.77 6.76 -7.80
CA ASP A 41 5.27 8.05 -8.24
C ASP A 41 4.68 9.20 -7.40
N GLU A 42 3.41 9.11 -6.96
CA GLU A 42 2.82 10.06 -6.00
C GLU A 42 3.51 10.00 -4.63
N ALA A 43 3.89 8.81 -4.16
CA ALA A 43 4.65 8.67 -2.92
C ALA A 43 6.02 9.36 -3.02
N ILE A 44 6.73 9.16 -4.14
CA ILE A 44 8.05 9.79 -4.39
C ILE A 44 7.95 11.31 -4.41
N LYS A 45 6.88 11.88 -4.99
CA LYS A 45 6.67 13.35 -5.00
C LYS A 45 6.53 13.94 -3.59
N MET A 46 6.12 13.14 -2.61
CA MET A 46 6.02 13.56 -1.20
C MET A 46 7.28 13.30 -0.38
N GLY A 47 8.38 12.91 -1.03
CA GLY A 47 9.68 12.69 -0.38
C GLY A 47 9.89 11.26 0.12
N ALA A 48 8.95 10.35 -0.12
CA ALA A 48 9.18 8.92 0.14
C ALA A 48 10.17 8.34 -0.88
N GLN A 49 10.80 7.21 -0.55
CA GLN A 49 11.63 6.47 -1.50
C GLN A 49 10.80 5.65 -2.49
N GLY A 50 9.51 5.43 -2.19
CA GLY A 50 8.56 4.76 -3.06
C GLY A 50 7.28 4.35 -2.33
N ALA A 51 6.48 3.55 -3.02
CA ALA A 51 5.41 2.78 -2.42
C ALA A 51 5.21 1.45 -3.17
N THR A 52 4.73 0.45 -2.46
CA THR A 52 4.30 -0.84 -3.01
C THR A 52 2.79 -0.97 -2.90
N VAL A 53 2.15 -1.37 -4.00
CA VAL A 53 0.68 -1.51 -4.08
C VAL A 53 0.32 -2.97 -4.20
N LEU A 54 -0.57 -3.44 -3.34
CA LEU A 54 -1.05 -4.82 -3.30
C LEU A 54 -2.57 -4.85 -3.34
N VAL A 55 -3.13 -5.66 -4.22
CA VAL A 55 -4.58 -5.87 -4.33
C VAL A 55 -4.95 -7.11 -3.52
N PHE A 56 -5.95 -6.98 -2.64
CA PHE A 56 -6.53 -8.13 -1.97
C PHE A 56 -7.59 -8.76 -2.86
N LYS A 57 -7.29 -9.97 -3.34
CA LYS A 57 -8.21 -10.77 -4.15
C LYS A 57 -8.04 -12.26 -3.87
N GLU A 58 -9.08 -13.06 -4.10
CA GLU A 58 -9.05 -14.53 -3.92
C GLU A 58 -8.48 -14.98 -2.55
N GLY A 59 -8.73 -14.19 -1.50
CA GLY A 59 -8.22 -14.47 -0.15
C GLY A 59 -6.70 -14.28 0.02
N GLY A 60 -6.03 -13.53 -0.84
CA GLY A 60 -4.61 -13.23 -0.75
C GLY A 60 -4.24 -11.83 -1.24
N LEU A 61 -2.97 -11.45 -1.05
CA LEU A 61 -2.41 -10.21 -1.56
C LEU A 61 -1.62 -10.48 -2.84
N TYR A 62 -1.82 -9.63 -3.84
CA TYR A 62 -1.25 -9.80 -5.17
C TYR A 62 -0.67 -8.49 -5.69
N PHE A 63 0.48 -8.59 -6.37
CA PHE A 63 0.99 -7.47 -7.16
C PHE A 63 0.08 -7.23 -8.38
N PRO A 64 -0.32 -5.97 -8.64
CA PRO A 64 -1.30 -5.67 -9.68
C PRO A 64 -0.76 -5.88 -11.09
N ASP A 65 0.54 -5.65 -11.31
CA ASP A 65 1.20 -5.73 -12.62
C ASP A 65 1.47 -7.17 -13.08
N SER A 66 1.98 -8.00 -12.18
CA SER A 66 2.43 -9.37 -12.46
C SER A 66 1.39 -10.42 -12.09
N GLY A 67 0.41 -10.07 -11.26
CA GLY A 67 -0.53 -11.02 -10.67
C GLY A 67 0.15 -12.02 -9.73
N LYS A 68 1.41 -11.79 -9.33
CA LYS A 68 2.13 -12.66 -8.41
C LYS A 68 1.57 -12.48 -7.00
N ARG A 69 1.31 -13.60 -6.33
CA ARG A 69 0.89 -13.60 -4.92
C ARG A 69 2.05 -13.21 -4.01
N VAL A 70 1.77 -12.40 -3.00
CA VAL A 70 2.68 -12.15 -1.89
C VAL A 70 2.69 -13.37 -0.99
N GLU A 71 3.85 -14.01 -0.88
CA GLU A 71 4.06 -15.19 -0.05
C GLU A 71 4.79 -14.84 1.25
N GLY A 72 4.92 -15.84 2.13
CA GLY A 72 5.66 -15.70 3.38
C GLY A 72 4.90 -14.99 4.49
N ARG A 73 5.66 -14.62 5.53
CA ARG A 73 5.11 -14.09 6.79
C ARG A 73 4.50 -12.69 6.61
N ILE A 74 5.13 -11.85 5.82
CA ILE A 74 4.72 -10.45 5.66
C ILE A 74 3.31 -10.31 5.08
N GLY A 75 2.95 -11.12 4.09
CA GLY A 75 1.60 -11.12 3.51
C GLY A 75 0.53 -11.46 4.56
N LYS A 76 0.82 -12.39 5.47
CA LYS A 76 -0.10 -12.75 6.57
C LYS A 76 -0.21 -11.62 7.59
N GLU A 77 0.91 -11.04 8.00
CA GLU A 77 0.93 -9.93 8.97
C GLU A 77 0.15 -8.72 8.45
N LEU A 78 0.29 -8.38 7.16
CA LEU A 78 -0.50 -7.32 6.52
C LEU A 78 -2.01 -7.62 6.58
N VAL A 79 -2.41 -8.85 6.25
CA VAL A 79 -3.83 -9.26 6.29
C VAL A 79 -4.38 -9.24 7.72
N GLU A 80 -3.62 -9.71 8.70
CA GLU A 80 -4.03 -9.74 10.12
C GLU A 80 -4.19 -8.32 10.71
N ASN A 81 -3.27 -7.41 10.39
CA ASN A 81 -3.26 -6.04 10.92
C ASN A 81 -4.30 -5.13 10.26
N LEU A 82 -4.46 -5.25 8.94
CA LEU A 82 -5.32 -4.36 8.16
C LEU A 82 -6.71 -4.95 7.88
N LYS A 83 -6.87 -6.27 7.94
CA LYS A 83 -8.15 -6.98 7.70
C LYS A 83 -8.82 -6.56 6.39
N PRO A 84 -8.11 -6.65 5.25
CA PRO A 84 -8.68 -6.33 3.94
C PRO A 84 -9.82 -7.29 3.59
N ARG A 85 -10.70 -6.83 2.70
CA ARG A 85 -11.71 -7.66 2.03
C ARG A 85 -11.45 -7.64 0.53
N GLU A 86 -12.13 -8.53 -0.19
CA GLU A 86 -12.05 -8.61 -1.65
C GLU A 86 -12.25 -7.22 -2.28
N GLY A 87 -11.31 -6.82 -3.15
CA GLY A 87 -11.36 -5.51 -3.82
C GLY A 87 -10.70 -4.36 -3.05
N ASP A 88 -10.24 -4.58 -1.82
CA ASP A 88 -9.43 -3.62 -1.08
C ASP A 88 -7.98 -3.60 -1.60
N VAL A 89 -7.30 -2.48 -1.37
CA VAL A 89 -5.89 -2.26 -1.74
C VAL A 89 -5.08 -1.94 -0.50
N ILE A 90 -3.94 -2.60 -0.33
CA ILE A 90 -2.93 -2.23 0.66
C ILE A 90 -1.83 -1.45 -0.06
N ILE A 91 -1.49 -0.28 0.48
CA ILE A 91 -0.37 0.53 0.01
C ILE A 91 0.65 0.59 1.12
N ILE A 92 1.92 0.33 0.78
CA ILE A 92 3.05 0.38 1.69
C ILE A 92 3.96 1.50 1.24
N GLY A 93 3.93 2.64 1.92
CA GLY A 93 4.91 3.71 1.70
C GLY A 93 6.23 3.37 2.37
N THR A 94 7.34 3.71 1.72
CA THR A 94 8.69 3.38 2.20
C THR A 94 9.62 4.59 2.15
N GLY A 95 10.43 4.80 3.18
CA GLY A 95 11.28 5.98 3.32
C GLY A 95 12.39 5.82 4.36
N LYS A 96 13.16 6.89 4.58
CA LYS A 96 14.26 6.89 5.57
C LYS A 96 13.76 7.01 7.01
N ASN A 97 12.55 7.51 7.17
CA ASN A 97 11.91 7.70 8.47
C ASN A 97 10.40 7.54 8.34
N GLU A 98 9.73 7.47 9.48
CA GLU A 98 8.29 7.24 9.57
C GLU A 98 7.45 8.33 8.91
N VAL A 99 7.89 9.59 8.99
CA VAL A 99 7.19 10.73 8.37
C VAL A 99 7.20 10.58 6.85
N GLU A 100 8.36 10.30 6.25
CA GLU A 100 8.47 10.07 4.79
C GLU A 100 7.62 8.88 4.34
N ALA A 101 7.70 7.76 5.06
CA ALA A 101 6.95 6.55 4.74
C ALA A 101 5.43 6.76 4.84
N GLU A 102 4.94 7.38 5.92
CA GLU A 102 3.51 7.68 6.08
C GLU A 102 3.02 8.68 5.02
N MET A 103 3.78 9.74 4.76
CA MET A 103 3.44 10.73 3.74
C MET A 103 3.37 10.09 2.34
N GLY A 104 4.29 9.18 2.03
CA GLY A 104 4.27 8.39 0.81
C GLY A 104 3.01 7.52 0.71
N ALA A 105 2.73 6.73 1.75
CA ALA A 105 1.56 5.87 1.82
C ALA A 105 0.25 6.66 1.66
N ARG A 106 0.16 7.82 2.33
CA ARG A 106 -0.99 8.71 2.29
C ARG A 106 -1.21 9.31 0.89
N ALA A 107 -0.14 9.77 0.23
CA ALA A 107 -0.24 10.37 -1.10
C ALA A 107 -0.69 9.35 -2.15
N ALA A 108 -0.09 8.16 -2.12
CA ALA A 108 -0.48 7.02 -2.92
C ALA A 108 -1.95 6.61 -2.66
N ALA A 109 -2.39 6.58 -1.39
CA ALA A 109 -3.79 6.28 -1.06
C ALA A 109 -4.76 7.35 -1.59
N MET A 110 -4.44 8.63 -1.43
CA MET A 110 -5.26 9.73 -1.94
C MET A 110 -5.42 9.68 -3.46
N ARG A 111 -4.42 9.17 -4.18
CA ARG A 111 -4.50 8.98 -5.64
C ARG A 111 -5.61 8.01 -6.05
N LEU A 112 -5.90 7.02 -5.21
CA LEU A 112 -6.99 6.06 -5.40
C LEU A 112 -8.33 6.59 -4.87
N GLU A 113 -8.34 7.43 -3.83
CA GLU A 113 -9.56 8.02 -3.28
C GLU A 113 -10.16 9.12 -4.16
N ARG A 114 -9.33 9.88 -4.88
CA ARG A 114 -9.79 10.95 -5.77
C ARG A 114 -10.61 10.36 -6.93
N LYS A 115 -11.96 10.46 -6.84
CA LYS A 115 -12.88 10.38 -7.98
C LYS A 115 -13.32 11.79 -8.36
N ARG A 116 -12.94 12.22 -9.57
CA ARG A 116 -13.87 12.44 -10.67
C ARG A 116 -13.11 12.39 -11.98
#